data_AF-A0A7X7P3R7-F1
#
_entry.id   AF-A0A7X7P3R7-F1
#
_cell.length_a   1.000
_cell.length_b   1.000
_cell.length_c   1.000
_cell.angle_alpha   90.00
_cell.angle_beta   90.00
_cell.angle_gamma   90.00
#
_symmetry.space_group_name_H-M   'P 1'
#
loop_
_entity.id
_entity.type
_entity.pdbx_description
1 polymer ?
#
loop_
_entity_poly.entity_id
_entity_poly.type
_entity_poly.pdbx_seq_one_letter_code
_entity_poly.pdbx_strand_id
1 'polypeptide(L)' 'HWVFSTNGVSIAGMFGIPVIGFGPGHERFAHFPNEEIDIEHLTRAAAFYASFAVEYAKTAAPAKA' A
#
# COMPACT_ATOMS: atom_id res chain seq x y z
N HIS A 1 -3.22 -6.99 -11.17
CA HIS A 1 -3.77 -5.98 -12.11
C HIS A 1 -4.54 -5.00 -11.24
N TRP A 2 -4.11 -3.75 -11.14
CA TRP A 2 -4.71 -2.70 -10.29
C TRP A 2 -5.40 -1.71 -11.23
N VAL A 3 -6.74 -1.65 -11.20
CA VAL A 3 -7.52 -0.95 -12.25
C VAL A 3 -7.92 0.47 -11.85
N PHE A 4 -7.60 0.89 -10.62
CA PHE A 4 -7.95 2.19 -10.06
C PHE A 4 -6.75 3.15 -10.01
N SER A 5 -7.00 4.45 -10.24
CA SER A 5 -5.99 5.48 -10.01
C SER A 5 -5.93 5.83 -8.53
N THR A 6 -4.71 6.08 -8.04
CA THR A 6 -4.44 6.58 -6.68
C THR A 6 -3.43 7.72 -6.76
N ASN A 7 -3.18 8.41 -5.65
CA ASN A 7 -2.09 9.38 -5.56
C ASN A 7 -0.72 8.79 -5.95
N GLY A 8 -0.56 7.46 -5.88
CA GLY A 8 0.65 6.77 -6.31
C GLY A 8 0.99 6.97 -7.79
N VAL A 9 -0.02 7.14 -8.66
CA VAL A 9 0.20 7.43 -10.09
C VAL A 9 0.91 8.78 -10.25
N SER A 10 0.46 9.81 -9.53
CA SER A 10 1.10 11.13 -9.56
C SER A 10 2.48 11.11 -8.91
N ILE A 11 2.64 10.44 -7.76
CA ILE A 11 3.93 10.38 -7.05
C ILE A 11 4.99 9.66 -7.91
N ALA A 12 4.67 8.49 -8.44
CA ALA A 12 5.59 7.73 -9.26
C ALA A 12 5.80 8.36 -10.65
N GLY A 13 4.71 8.77 -11.31
CA GLY A 13 4.76 9.27 -12.68
C GLY A 13 5.34 10.67 -12.82
N MET A 14 5.04 11.58 -11.88
CA MET A 14 5.52 12.98 -11.97
C MET A 14 6.85 13.21 -11.26
N PHE A 15 7.11 12.50 -10.16
CA PHE A 15 8.28 12.74 -9.32
C PHE A 15 9.32 11.60 -9.36
N GLY A 16 9.04 10.49 -10.05
CA GLY A 16 9.97 9.37 -10.15
C GLY A 16 10.25 8.66 -8.83
N ILE A 17 9.41 8.89 -7.80
CA ILE A 17 9.55 8.24 -6.49
C ILE A 17 8.88 6.87 -6.57
N PRO A 18 9.58 5.76 -6.26
CA PRO A 18 8.96 4.44 -6.23
C PRO A 18 7.82 4.38 -5.20
N VAL A 19 6.64 3.91 -5.62
CA VAL A 19 5.45 3.80 -4.76
C VAL A 19 4.83 2.42 -4.84
N ILE A 20 4.38 1.92 -3.69
CA ILE A 20 3.48 0.78 -3.58
C ILE A 20 2.15 1.22 -2.98
N GLY A 21 1.05 0.69 -3.51
CA GLY A 21 -0.26 0.75 -2.87
C GLY A 21 -0.46 -0.51 -2.03
N PHE A 22 -0.73 -0.34 -0.74
CA PHE A 22 -0.99 -1.43 0.18
C PHE A 22 -2.06 -0.97 1.17
N GLY A 23 -2.91 -1.89 1.63
CA GLY A 23 -3.97 -1.57 2.57
C GLY A 23 -4.85 -2.81 2.84
N PRO A 24 -5.62 -2.80 3.94
CA PRO A 24 -6.54 -3.88 4.26
C PRO A 24 -7.82 -3.82 3.41
N GLY A 25 -8.51 -4.95 3.29
CA GLY A 25 -9.81 -5.06 2.60
C GLY A 25 -9.74 -5.68 1.21
N HIS A 26 -10.91 -5.85 0.59
CA HIS A 26 -11.04 -6.41 -0.76
C HIS A 26 -11.45 -5.30 -1.73
N GLU A 27 -10.71 -5.13 -2.83
CA GLU A 27 -10.98 -4.10 -3.85
C GLU A 27 -12.43 -4.16 -4.37
N ARG A 28 -13.01 -5.37 -4.47
CA ARG A 28 -14.39 -5.58 -4.95
C ARG A 28 -15.47 -4.90 -4.11
N PHE A 29 -15.17 -4.50 -2.88
CA PHE A 29 -16.13 -3.82 -1.98
C PHE A 29 -15.95 -2.30 -1.98
N ALA A 30 -14.86 -1.78 -2.55
CA ALA A 30 -14.61 -0.35 -2.60
C ALA A 30 -15.72 0.37 -3.37
N HIS A 31 -16.30 1.42 -2.77
CA HIS A 31 -17.37 2.23 -3.35
C HIS A 31 -18.72 1.49 -3.55
N PHE A 32 -18.93 0.37 -2.87
CA PHE A 32 -20.24 -0.29 -2.83
C PHE A 32 -21.02 0.14 -1.58
N PRO A 33 -22.38 0.19 -1.61
CA PRO A 33 -23.19 0.60 -0.45
C PRO A 33 -23.00 -0.28 0.79
N ASN A 34 -22.57 -1.53 0.59
CA ASN A 34 -22.28 -2.50 1.63
C ASN A 34 -20.77 -2.74 1.77
N GLU A 35 -19.96 -1.68 1.63
CA GLU A 35 -18.52 -1.76 1.85
C GLU A 35 -18.21 -2.38 3.22
N GLU A 36 -17.43 -3.45 3.21
CA GLU A 36 -17.08 -4.21 4.39
C GLU A 36 -15.60 -4.60 4.37
N ILE A 37 -15.07 -4.90 5.56
CA ILE A 37 -13.67 -5.24 5.74
C ILE A 37 -13.51 -6.34 6.78
N ASP A 38 -12.67 -7.33 6.46
CA ASP A 38 -12.33 -8.38 7.40
C ASP A 38 -11.48 -7.82 8.54
N ILE A 39 -11.84 -8.08 9.79
CA ILE A 39 -11.06 -7.68 10.97
C ILE A 39 -9.63 -8.25 10.91
N GLU A 40 -9.48 -9.46 10.36
CA GLU A 40 -8.16 -10.04 10.15
C GLU A 40 -7.30 -9.19 9.20
N HIS A 41 -7.87 -8.66 8.11
CA HIS A 41 -7.14 -7.77 7.19
C HIS A 41 -6.68 -6.51 7.91
N LEU A 42 -7.55 -5.90 8.74
CA LEU A 42 -7.20 -4.72 9.54
C LEU A 42 -6.01 -5.01 10.47
N THR A 43 -6.09 -6.08 11.26
CA THR A 43 -5.03 -6.42 12.23
C THR A 43 -3.70 -6.74 11.54
N ARG A 44 -3.72 -7.44 10.40
CA ARG A 44 -2.52 -7.77 9.62
C ARG A 44 -1.91 -6.55 8.95
N ALA A 45 -2.72 -5.67 8.37
CA ALA A 45 -2.21 -4.42 7.79
C ALA A 45 -1.62 -3.52 8.88
N ALA A 46 -2.26 -3.41 10.05
CA ALA A 46 -1.71 -2.67 11.17
C ALA A 46 -0.35 -3.22 11.62
N ALA A 47 -0.21 -4.54 11.77
CA ALA A 47 1.06 -5.19 12.10
C ALA A 47 2.14 -4.93 11.03
N PHE A 48 1.76 -4.96 9.74
CA PHE A 48 2.66 -4.61 8.65
C PHE A 48 3.14 -3.16 8.76
N TYR A 49 2.25 -2.18 8.87
CA TYR A 49 2.65 -0.77 8.95
C TYR A 49 3.49 -0.46 10.18
N ALA A 50 3.18 -1.08 11.32
CA ALA A 50 3.96 -0.91 12.55
C ALA A 50 5.41 -1.43 12.41
N SER A 51 5.62 -2.49 11.63
CA SER A 51 6.94 -3.10 11.45
C SER A 51 7.68 -2.61 10.20
N PHE A 52 6.97 -2.17 9.17
CA PHE A 52 7.54 -1.90 7.84
C PHE A 52 8.68 -0.90 7.87
N ALA A 53 8.53 0.25 8.53
CA ALA A 53 9.58 1.26 8.56
C ALA A 53 10.88 0.73 9.20
N VAL A 54 10.75 -0.06 10.28
CA VAL A 54 11.87 -0.65 11.01
C VAL A 54 12.55 -1.74 10.17
N GLU A 55 11.78 -2.63 9.55
CA GLU A 55 12.33 -3.70 8.73
C GLU A 55 12.93 -3.16 7.41
N TYR A 56 12.28 -2.19 6.77
CA TYR A 56 12.78 -1.56 5.55
C TYR A 56 14.11 -0.85 5.78
N ALA A 57 14.29 -0.19 6.93
CA ALA A 57 15.54 0.48 7.28
C ALA A 57 16.74 -0.49 7.41
N LYS A 58 16.50 -1.79 7.61
CA LYS A 58 17.57 -2.81 7.64
C LYS A 58 18.02 -3.24 6.24
N THR A 59 17.26 -2.90 5.20
CA THR A 59 17.62 -3.24 3.82
C THR A 59 18.77 -2.36 3.33
N ALA A 60 19.61 -2.89 2.43
CA ALA A 60 20.64 -2.08 1.81
C ALA A 60 19.98 -0.96 0.99
N ALA A 61 20.54 0.24 1.07
CA ALA A 61 20.11 1.32 0.20
C ALA A 61 20.19 0.85 -1.27
N PRO A 62 19.15 1.13 -2.08
CA PRO A 62 19.21 0.77 -3.48
C PRO A 62 20.45 1.41 -4.12
N ALA A 63 21.16 0.65 -4.95
CA ALA A 63 22.26 1.20 -5.73
C ALA A 63 21.73 2.42 -6.50
N LYS A 64 22.44 3.56 -6.42
CA LYS A 64 22.11 4.71 -7.26
C LYS A 64 22.19 4.25 -8.71
N ALA A 65 21.08 4.42 -9.43
CA ALA A 65 21.04 4.24 -10.88
C ALA A 65 21.98 5.23 -11.57
#